data_AF-A0A9D6NTJ7-F1
#
_entry.id   AF-A0A9D6NTJ7-F1
#
_cell.length_a   1.000
_cell.length_b   1.000
_cell.length_c   1.000
_cell.angle_alpha   90.00
_cell.angle_beta   90.00
_cell.angle_gamma   90.00
#
_symmetry.space_group_name_H-M   'P 1'
#
loop_
_entity.id
_entity.type
_entity.pdbx_description
1 polymer ?
#
loop_
_entity_poly.entity_id
_entity_poly.type
_entity_poly.pdbx_seq_one_letter_code
_entity_poly.pdbx_strand_id
1 'polypeptide(L)'
;MLFFRAVGYREVVAGLARLGLSRRSGVVVHASLSAFGQVQGGARTVVQALLDTVGTLIMPAFTYETITWTEGRRASGTAGFHSGLPVSREIGRIPEVFRREFAPLRTSHPVLSFVVAGTGASELAAVQSLERPYGPIEKLAEHGGEVLLLGVDHRSNSTIHLGEQLAGRMILVRSARLASGQVVSFPFPNCSAAFGRLAWELRGARRVKVGRAQVQAVAMSQVLAATQHLLALHPTALLCRSPSCRCQTVRRWVQRRPLAAGLAAGAPSEKGA
;
A
#
# COMPACT_ATOMS: atom_id res chain seq x y z
N MET A 1 23.47 8.47 29.87
CA MET A 1 23.29 7.92 28.51
C MET A 1 22.35 6.73 28.60
N LEU A 2 21.11 6.83 28.15
CA LEU A 2 20.19 5.68 28.12
C LEU A 2 20.62 4.76 26.96
N PHE A 3 21.26 3.64 27.28
CA PHE A 3 21.54 2.57 26.31
C PHE A 3 20.21 1.95 25.90
N PHE A 4 19.72 2.30 24.72
CA PHE A 4 18.55 1.64 24.16
C PHE A 4 18.97 0.27 23.68
N ARG A 5 18.43 -0.77 24.33
CA ARG A 5 18.60 -2.16 23.89
C ARG A 5 18.07 -2.31 22.46
N ALA A 6 18.88 -2.91 21.59
CA ALA A 6 18.46 -3.20 20.22
C ALA A 6 17.39 -4.31 20.19
N VAL A 7 16.38 -4.11 19.34
CA VAL A 7 15.30 -5.08 19.08
C VAL A 7 15.89 -6.29 18.37
N GLY A 8 15.64 -7.48 18.90
CA GLY A 8 16.09 -8.75 18.32
C GLY A 8 14.98 -9.50 17.58
N TYR A 9 15.36 -10.49 16.78
CA TYR A 9 14.45 -11.38 16.04
C TYR A 9 13.31 -11.94 16.91
N ARG A 10 13.63 -12.51 18.08
CA ARG A 10 12.64 -13.11 18.99
C ARG A 10 11.60 -12.11 19.48
N GLU A 11 11.98 -10.85 19.66
CA GLU A 11 11.06 -9.79 20.10
C GLU A 11 10.07 -9.42 18.98
N VAL A 12 10.54 -9.38 17.73
CA VAL A 12 9.68 -9.17 16.56
C VAL A 12 8.68 -10.32 16.44
N VAL A 13 9.15 -11.58 16.46
CA VAL A 13 8.28 -12.77 16.38
C VAL A 13 7.25 -12.79 17.52
N ALA A 14 7.67 -12.54 18.76
CA ALA A 14 6.77 -12.48 19.90
C ALA A 14 5.71 -11.36 19.76
N GLY A 15 6.09 -10.20 19.22
CA GLY A 15 5.16 -9.12 18.91
C GLY A 15 4.11 -9.54 17.88
N LEU A 16 4.54 -10.15 16.77
CA LEU A 16 3.64 -10.65 15.73
C LEU A 16 2.70 -11.75 16.27
N ALA A 17 3.20 -12.67 17.08
CA ALA A 17 2.41 -13.71 17.72
C ALA A 17 1.38 -13.14 18.71
N ARG A 18 1.73 -12.11 19.49
CA ARG A 18 0.80 -11.41 20.39
C ARG A 18 -0.30 -10.65 19.65
N LEU A 19 -0.06 -10.29 18.38
CA LEU A 19 -1.12 -9.80 17.51
C LEU A 19 -2.04 -10.93 17.07
N GLY A 20 -1.73 -12.21 17.29
CA GLY A 20 -2.51 -13.35 16.82
C GLY A 20 -2.18 -13.75 15.38
N LEU A 21 -1.02 -13.35 14.85
CA LEU A 21 -0.55 -13.76 13.54
C LEU A 21 0.09 -15.15 13.61
N SER A 22 -0.13 -15.94 12.57
CA SER A 22 0.40 -17.32 12.47
C SER A 22 0.63 -17.72 11.02
N ARG A 23 1.08 -18.96 10.80
CA ARG A 23 1.24 -19.56 9.47
C ARG A 23 -0.05 -19.60 8.64
N ARG A 24 -1.22 -19.36 9.24
CA ARG A 24 -2.51 -19.23 8.56
C ARG A 24 -2.83 -17.80 8.11
N SER A 25 -2.08 -16.81 8.60
CA SER A 25 -2.30 -15.40 8.29
C SER A 25 -1.66 -15.01 6.96
N GLY A 26 -2.38 -14.23 6.16
CA GLY A 26 -1.84 -13.51 5.02
C GLY A 26 -1.88 -12.01 5.28
N VAL A 27 -0.75 -11.32 5.05
CA VAL A 27 -0.61 -9.90 5.43
C VAL A 27 -0.08 -9.01 4.31
N VAL A 28 -0.65 -7.81 4.20
CA VAL A 28 -0.02 -6.67 3.49
C VAL A 28 0.72 -5.84 4.53
N VAL A 29 2.04 -5.70 4.36
CA VAL A 29 2.90 -5.01 5.33
C VAL A 29 3.31 -3.63 4.83
N HIS A 30 3.16 -2.65 5.72
CA HIS A 30 3.75 -1.32 5.59
C HIS A 30 4.64 -1.07 6.80
N ALA A 31 5.87 -0.58 6.59
CA ALA A 31 6.85 -0.59 7.67
C ALA A 31 7.83 0.59 7.62
N SER A 32 8.19 1.07 8.81
CA SER A 32 9.30 2.01 9.02
C SER A 32 10.32 1.38 9.95
N LEU A 33 11.49 1.00 9.41
CA LEU A 33 12.55 0.37 10.20
C LEU A 33 13.02 1.27 11.35
N SER A 34 13.14 2.58 11.11
CA SER A 34 13.62 3.54 12.11
C SER A 34 12.68 3.67 13.31
N ALA A 35 11.38 3.39 13.13
CA ALA A 35 10.40 3.45 14.20
C ALA A 35 10.65 2.40 15.31
N PHE A 36 11.36 1.32 15.00
CA PHE A 36 11.76 0.32 16.01
C PHE A 36 12.89 0.81 16.93
N GLY A 37 13.64 1.84 16.52
CA GLY A 37 14.94 2.18 17.09
C GLY A 37 16.05 1.38 16.43
N GLN A 38 16.99 0.83 17.22
CA GLN A 38 17.99 -0.09 16.70
C GLN A 38 17.40 -1.50 16.59
N VAL A 39 17.60 -2.15 15.44
CA VAL A 39 17.24 -3.56 15.23
C VAL A 39 18.52 -4.34 14.96
N GLN A 40 18.79 -5.37 15.75
CA GLN A 40 19.92 -6.28 15.53
C GLN A 40 19.74 -6.95 14.15
N GLY A 41 20.73 -6.83 13.26
CA GLY A 41 20.62 -7.33 11.87
C GLY A 41 19.73 -6.47 10.94
N GLY A 42 19.21 -5.34 11.41
CA GLY A 42 18.49 -4.36 10.59
C GLY A 42 17.20 -4.91 9.97
N ALA A 43 16.90 -4.49 8.73
CA ALA A 43 15.69 -4.88 8.02
C ALA A 43 15.59 -6.40 7.77
N ARG A 44 16.72 -7.09 7.58
CA ARG A 44 16.77 -8.54 7.34
C ARG A 44 16.08 -9.30 8.48
N THR A 45 16.33 -8.89 9.72
CA THR A 45 15.70 -9.48 10.91
C THR A 45 14.18 -9.34 10.90
N VAL A 46 13.66 -8.18 10.48
CA VAL A 46 12.22 -7.95 10.40
C VAL A 46 11.60 -8.81 9.29
N VAL A 47 12.24 -8.89 8.12
CA VAL A 47 11.78 -9.71 7.00
C VAL A 47 11.76 -11.19 7.37
N GLN A 48 12.85 -11.70 7.97
CA GLN A 48 12.92 -13.09 8.43
C GLN A 48 11.83 -13.40 9.45
N ALA A 49 11.64 -12.53 10.46
CA ALA A 49 10.59 -12.73 11.47
C ALA A 49 9.18 -12.75 10.85
N LEU A 50 8.90 -11.92 9.84
CA LEU A 50 7.64 -11.96 9.11
C LEU A 50 7.48 -13.27 8.35
N LEU A 51 8.47 -13.66 7.54
CA LEU A 51 8.44 -14.89 6.75
C LEU A 51 8.26 -16.14 7.60
N ASP A 52 8.85 -16.18 8.79
CA ASP A 52 8.71 -17.31 9.70
C ASP A 52 7.33 -17.32 10.39
N THR A 53 6.76 -16.14 10.64
CA THR A 53 5.49 -16.03 11.37
C THR A 53 4.26 -16.22 10.47
N VAL A 54 4.21 -15.62 9.28
CA VAL A 54 3.00 -15.55 8.44
C VAL A 54 3.02 -16.49 7.23
N GLY A 55 1.86 -17.01 6.84
CA GLY A 55 1.71 -17.89 5.68
C GLY A 55 1.94 -17.18 4.34
N THR A 56 1.47 -15.94 4.23
CA THR A 56 1.56 -15.11 3.02
C THR A 56 1.98 -13.70 3.36
N LEU A 57 2.91 -13.14 2.59
CA LEU A 57 3.49 -11.82 2.83
C LEU A 57 3.48 -11.00 1.54
N ILE A 58 2.81 -9.85 1.55
CA ILE A 58 2.81 -8.84 0.49
C ILE A 58 3.44 -7.55 1.04
N MET A 59 4.37 -6.94 0.30
CA MET A 59 4.82 -5.56 0.57
C MET A 59 4.79 -4.72 -0.71
N PRO A 60 4.44 -3.42 -0.62
CA PRO A 60 4.69 -2.49 -1.72
C PRO A 60 6.16 -2.49 -2.11
N ALA A 61 6.43 -2.50 -3.41
CA ALA A 61 7.76 -2.40 -4.00
C ALA A 61 7.75 -1.30 -5.08
N PHE A 62 7.18 -0.14 -4.75
CA PHE A 62 6.89 0.90 -5.73
C PHE A 62 8.15 1.53 -6.30
N THR A 63 8.04 2.06 -7.52
CA THR A 63 9.13 2.61 -8.34
C THR A 63 8.69 3.95 -8.91
N TYR A 64 8.52 4.96 -8.05
CA TYR A 64 8.01 6.27 -8.48
C TYR A 64 8.90 6.99 -9.51
N GLU A 65 10.17 6.62 -9.60
CA GLU A 65 11.10 7.13 -10.62
C GLU A 65 10.74 6.75 -12.06
N THR A 66 9.91 5.72 -12.29
CA THR A 66 9.48 5.31 -13.64
C THR A 66 8.33 6.18 -14.17
N ILE A 67 7.75 7.06 -13.34
CA ILE A 67 6.71 7.99 -13.75
C ILE A 67 7.30 9.00 -14.75
N THR A 68 6.71 9.11 -15.94
CA THR A 68 7.23 9.94 -17.04
C THR A 68 6.34 11.13 -17.38
N TRP A 69 5.04 11.06 -17.11
CA TRP A 69 4.10 12.14 -17.39
C TRP A 69 3.27 12.48 -16.17
N THR A 70 3.46 13.71 -15.68
CA THR A 70 2.62 14.29 -14.62
C THR A 70 1.96 15.55 -15.18
N GLU A 71 0.66 15.50 -15.47
CA GLU A 71 -0.18 16.69 -15.67
C GLU A 71 0.47 17.78 -16.57
N GLY A 72 0.88 17.41 -17.79
CA GLY A 72 1.45 18.34 -18.77
C GLY A 72 2.92 18.73 -18.55
N ARG A 73 3.61 18.20 -17.52
CA ARG A 73 5.05 18.36 -17.33
C ARG A 73 5.78 17.05 -17.63
N ARG A 74 6.87 17.12 -18.41
CA ARG A 74 7.82 16.02 -18.60
C ARG A 74 8.40 15.66 -17.24
N ALA A 75 8.10 14.47 -16.73
CA ALA A 75 8.77 13.97 -15.54
C ALA A 75 10.17 13.46 -15.94
N SER A 76 11.08 13.44 -14.96
CA SER A 76 12.48 13.06 -15.12
C SER A 76 12.71 11.55 -15.28
N GLY A 77 11.65 10.73 -15.42
CA GLY A 77 11.78 9.28 -15.49
C GLY A 77 12.52 8.82 -16.75
N THR A 78 13.80 8.46 -16.59
CA THR A 78 14.66 7.96 -17.67
C THR A 78 14.64 6.44 -17.79
N ALA A 79 14.27 5.72 -16.73
CA ALA A 79 14.32 4.26 -16.66
C ALA A 79 12.96 3.61 -16.96
N GLY A 80 12.96 2.62 -17.86
CA GLY A 80 11.84 1.70 -18.03
C GLY A 80 11.77 0.70 -16.88
N PHE A 81 10.57 0.37 -16.40
CA PHE A 81 10.43 -0.59 -15.30
C PHE A 81 11.01 -1.97 -15.62
N HIS A 82 11.79 -2.52 -14.68
CA HIS A 82 12.14 -3.93 -14.62
C HIS A 82 12.17 -4.40 -13.15
N SER A 83 12.00 -5.70 -12.90
CA SER A 83 11.88 -6.27 -11.54
C SER A 83 13.13 -6.08 -10.67
N GLY A 84 14.28 -5.78 -11.29
CA GLY A 84 15.54 -5.48 -10.62
C GLY A 84 15.67 -4.07 -10.05
N LEU A 85 14.80 -3.12 -10.44
CA LEU A 85 14.87 -1.73 -9.95
C LEU A 85 14.75 -1.65 -8.42
N PRO A 86 15.46 -0.74 -7.76
CA PRO A 86 15.30 -0.52 -6.33
C PRO A 86 13.85 -0.15 -5.96
N VAL A 87 13.40 -0.57 -4.79
CA VAL A 87 12.19 -0.01 -4.20
C VAL A 87 12.43 1.46 -3.86
N SER A 88 11.45 2.33 -4.14
CA SER A 88 11.54 3.75 -3.85
C SER A 88 11.77 4.01 -2.36
N ARG A 89 12.53 5.06 -2.06
CA ARG A 89 12.97 5.38 -0.69
C ARG A 89 11.80 5.67 0.25
N GLU A 90 10.73 6.23 -0.30
CA GLU A 90 9.46 6.57 0.37
C GLU A 90 8.72 5.33 0.89
N ILE A 91 8.96 4.16 0.29
CA ILE A 91 8.36 2.88 0.71
C ILE A 91 9.16 2.24 1.84
N GLY A 92 10.48 2.48 1.87
CA GLY A 92 11.36 2.12 2.97
C GLY A 92 12.25 0.91 2.73
N ARG A 93 13.16 0.67 3.70
CA ARG A 93 14.26 -0.30 3.57
C ARG A 93 13.83 -1.76 3.72
N ILE A 94 12.74 -2.03 4.43
CA ILE A 94 12.28 -3.41 4.69
C ILE A 94 11.83 -4.10 3.39
N PRO A 95 10.97 -3.50 2.55
CA PRO A 95 10.61 -4.09 1.26
C PRO A 95 11.79 -4.22 0.28
N GLU A 96 12.76 -3.29 0.31
CA GLU A 96 13.98 -3.38 -0.52
C GLU A 96 14.87 -4.57 -0.12
N VAL A 97 15.07 -4.79 1.18
CA VAL A 97 15.80 -5.96 1.68
C VAL A 97 15.04 -7.25 1.37
N PHE A 98 13.71 -7.25 1.52
CA PHE A 98 12.88 -8.39 1.15
C PHE A 98 13.06 -8.75 -0.33
N ARG A 99 12.96 -7.76 -1.24
CA ARG A 99 13.20 -7.93 -2.68
C ARG A 99 14.57 -8.53 -2.99
N ARG A 100 15.63 -8.04 -2.34
CA ARG A 100 17.02 -8.38 -2.70
C ARG A 100 17.52 -9.69 -2.09
N GLU A 101 17.16 -9.97 -0.86
CA GLU A 101 17.84 -11.01 -0.05
C GLU A 101 17.01 -12.29 0.12
N PHE A 102 15.72 -12.24 -0.20
CA PHE A 102 14.77 -13.34 0.09
C PHE A 102 14.04 -13.85 -1.16
N ALA A 103 14.45 -13.39 -2.35
CA ALA A 103 13.93 -13.83 -3.65
C ALA A 103 12.38 -13.96 -3.74
N PRO A 104 11.59 -12.97 -3.30
CA PRO A 104 10.15 -13.01 -3.47
C PRO A 104 9.78 -12.88 -4.95
N LEU A 105 8.54 -13.27 -5.30
CA LEU A 105 7.96 -12.86 -6.57
C LEU A 105 7.74 -11.35 -6.55
N ARG A 106 8.05 -10.66 -7.65
CA ARG A 106 7.71 -9.25 -7.83
C ARG A 106 6.74 -9.10 -8.99
N THR A 107 5.65 -8.40 -8.77
CA THR A 107 4.66 -8.12 -9.81
C THR A 107 5.18 -7.10 -10.83
N SER A 108 4.52 -7.01 -11.99
CA SER A 108 5.05 -6.31 -13.17
C SER A 108 4.57 -4.86 -13.34
N HIS A 109 3.68 -4.34 -12.48
CA HIS A 109 3.17 -2.98 -12.65
C HIS A 109 4.31 -1.94 -12.55
N PRO A 110 4.45 -1.02 -13.53
CA PRO A 110 5.67 -0.21 -13.68
C PRO A 110 5.96 0.77 -12.54
N VAL A 111 4.93 1.20 -11.82
CA VAL A 111 5.05 2.10 -10.64
C VAL A 111 4.62 1.42 -9.34
N LEU A 112 3.50 0.70 -9.34
CA LEU A 112 2.84 0.17 -8.15
C LEU A 112 3.08 -1.35 -7.94
N SER A 113 4.27 -1.86 -8.26
CA SER A 113 4.60 -3.28 -8.06
C SER A 113 4.59 -3.70 -6.58
N PHE A 114 4.36 -4.98 -6.32
CA PHE A 114 4.43 -5.62 -5.01
C PHE A 114 5.49 -6.72 -5.02
N VAL A 115 6.09 -6.98 -3.87
CA VAL A 115 6.81 -8.23 -3.60
C VAL A 115 5.94 -9.16 -2.77
N VAL A 116 5.87 -10.42 -3.18
CA VAL A 116 4.94 -11.42 -2.66
C VAL A 116 5.69 -12.73 -2.39
N ALA A 117 5.49 -13.31 -1.21
CA ALA A 117 6.02 -14.64 -0.88
C ALA A 117 5.04 -15.43 -0.01
N GLY A 118 5.27 -16.74 0.06
CA GLY A 118 4.47 -17.67 0.86
C GLY A 118 3.32 -18.31 0.07
N THR A 119 2.31 -18.79 0.80
CA THR A 119 1.18 -19.53 0.23
C THR A 119 0.41 -18.68 -0.77
N GLY A 120 0.16 -19.23 -1.96
CA GLY A 120 -0.59 -18.56 -3.04
C GLY A 120 0.13 -17.38 -3.71
N ALA A 121 1.44 -17.21 -3.49
CA ALA A 121 2.18 -16.03 -3.98
C ALA A 121 2.05 -15.81 -5.50
N SER A 122 2.12 -16.87 -6.31
CA SER A 122 1.99 -16.79 -7.76
C SER A 122 0.60 -16.31 -8.19
N GLU A 123 -0.46 -16.83 -7.58
CA GLU A 123 -1.85 -16.46 -7.87
C GLU A 123 -2.14 -15.02 -7.46
N LEU A 124 -1.67 -14.61 -6.28
CA LEU A 124 -1.77 -13.24 -5.79
C LEU A 124 -0.99 -12.26 -6.66
N ALA A 125 0.17 -12.65 -7.16
CA ALA A 125 0.98 -11.80 -8.04
C ALA A 125 0.35 -11.65 -9.44
N ALA A 126 -0.23 -12.73 -9.98
CA ALA A 126 -0.75 -12.81 -11.34
C ALA A 126 -1.98 -11.93 -11.58
N VAL A 127 -2.74 -11.59 -10.55
CA VAL A 127 -3.95 -10.75 -10.68
C VAL A 127 -3.66 -9.26 -10.87
N GLN A 128 -2.40 -8.82 -10.77
CA GLN A 128 -2.06 -7.42 -11.03
C GLN A 128 -2.06 -7.11 -12.53
N SER A 129 -2.80 -6.10 -12.94
CA SER A 129 -2.72 -5.50 -14.28
C SER A 129 -2.46 -4.00 -14.19
N LEU A 130 -2.29 -3.33 -15.33
CA LEU A 130 -2.20 -1.86 -15.39
C LEU A 130 -3.48 -1.20 -14.86
N GLU A 131 -4.64 -1.76 -15.19
CA GLU A 131 -5.97 -1.28 -14.80
C GLU A 131 -6.32 -1.66 -13.37
N ARG A 132 -5.75 -2.76 -12.86
CA ARG A 132 -5.95 -3.28 -11.50
C ARG A 132 -4.63 -3.24 -10.71
N PRO A 133 -4.10 -2.05 -10.40
CA PRO A 133 -2.82 -1.92 -9.71
C PRO A 133 -2.83 -2.56 -8.31
N TYR A 134 -3.98 -2.65 -7.65
CA TYR A 134 -4.13 -3.24 -6.32
C TYR A 134 -4.66 -4.68 -6.33
N GLY A 135 -4.70 -5.34 -7.49
CA GLY A 135 -5.16 -6.73 -7.62
C GLY A 135 -4.62 -7.70 -6.56
N PRO A 136 -3.31 -7.71 -6.23
CA PRO A 136 -2.77 -8.58 -5.18
C PRO A 136 -3.35 -8.32 -3.79
N ILE A 137 -3.58 -7.04 -3.44
CA ILE A 137 -4.19 -6.64 -2.17
C ILE A 137 -5.67 -7.06 -2.15
N GLU A 138 -6.38 -6.83 -3.24
CA GLU A 138 -7.80 -7.23 -3.39
C GLU A 138 -7.96 -8.75 -3.24
N LYS A 139 -7.15 -9.52 -3.95
CA LYS A 139 -7.18 -10.98 -3.88
C LYS A 139 -6.80 -11.51 -2.51
N LEU A 140 -5.89 -10.85 -1.80
CA LEU A 140 -5.58 -11.22 -0.41
C LEU A 140 -6.75 -10.89 0.53
N ALA A 141 -7.46 -9.77 0.33
CA ALA A 141 -8.64 -9.41 1.10
C ALA A 141 -9.77 -10.43 0.94
N GLU A 142 -9.99 -10.94 -0.27
CA GLU A 142 -10.96 -12.03 -0.54
C GLU A 142 -10.67 -13.30 0.27
N HIS A 143 -9.41 -13.54 0.63
CA HIS A 143 -8.98 -14.69 1.44
C HIS A 143 -8.81 -14.36 2.93
N GLY A 144 -9.46 -13.30 3.41
CA GLY A 144 -9.43 -12.94 4.84
C GLY A 144 -8.09 -12.35 5.31
N GLY A 145 -7.34 -11.72 4.41
CA GLY A 145 -6.06 -11.09 4.74
C GLY A 145 -6.16 -9.90 5.70
N GLU A 146 -4.99 -9.51 6.21
CA GLU A 146 -4.84 -8.42 7.16
C GLU A 146 -3.84 -7.35 6.69
N VAL A 147 -4.04 -6.12 7.13
CA VAL A 147 -3.01 -5.08 7.04
C VAL A 147 -2.17 -5.12 8.31
N LEU A 148 -0.85 -5.16 8.14
CA LEU A 148 0.12 -5.09 9.21
C LEU A 148 0.97 -3.80 9.08
N LEU A 149 0.79 -2.89 10.03
CA LEU A 149 1.51 -1.62 10.11
C LEU A 149 2.62 -1.73 11.15
N LEU A 150 3.87 -1.70 10.70
CA LEU A 150 5.07 -1.82 11.53
C LEU A 150 5.70 -0.43 11.75
N GLY A 151 5.31 0.26 12.83
CA GLY A 151 5.86 1.58 13.14
C GLY A 151 5.45 2.69 12.18
N VAL A 152 4.32 2.49 11.49
CA VAL A 152 3.65 3.47 10.62
C VAL A 152 2.16 3.52 10.96
N ASP A 153 1.47 4.54 10.49
CA ASP A 153 0.02 4.67 10.64
C ASP A 153 -0.71 4.45 9.30
N HIS A 154 -2.02 4.69 9.29
CA HIS A 154 -2.87 4.50 8.12
C HIS A 154 -2.52 5.38 6.93
N ARG A 155 -1.67 6.42 7.07
CA ARG A 155 -1.11 7.17 5.93
C ARG A 155 -0.24 6.33 5.02
N SER A 156 0.25 5.19 5.50
CA SER A 156 1.00 4.23 4.67
C SER A 156 0.14 3.08 4.13
N ASN A 157 -1.13 2.97 4.54
CA ASN A 157 -1.96 1.80 4.27
C ASN A 157 -2.56 1.83 2.85
N SER A 158 -1.94 1.10 1.92
CA SER A 158 -2.40 1.01 0.52
C SER A 158 -3.78 0.36 0.35
N THR A 159 -4.25 -0.42 1.32
CA THR A 159 -5.60 -1.04 1.28
C THR A 159 -6.69 0.02 1.31
N ILE A 160 -6.42 1.20 1.86
CA ILE A 160 -7.37 2.33 1.84
C ILE A 160 -7.55 2.84 0.41
N HIS A 161 -6.51 2.83 -0.43
CA HIS A 161 -6.68 3.16 -1.84
C HIS A 161 -7.61 2.17 -2.55
N LEU A 162 -7.47 0.86 -2.30
CA LEU A 162 -8.43 -0.13 -2.81
C LEU A 162 -9.86 0.18 -2.33
N GLY A 163 -10.04 0.53 -1.05
CA GLY A 163 -11.34 0.96 -0.52
C GLY A 163 -11.90 2.21 -1.21
N GLU A 164 -11.05 3.19 -1.56
CA GLU A 164 -11.45 4.34 -2.37
C GLU A 164 -11.95 3.91 -3.76
N GLN A 165 -11.26 2.97 -4.41
CA GLN A 165 -11.66 2.45 -5.73
C GLN A 165 -13.00 1.74 -5.67
N LEU A 166 -13.19 0.86 -4.69
CA LEU A 166 -14.45 0.13 -4.48
C LEU A 166 -15.61 1.05 -4.09
N ALA A 167 -15.33 2.22 -3.51
CA ALA A 167 -16.31 3.26 -3.24
C ALA A 167 -16.63 4.14 -4.47
N GLY A 168 -16.05 3.86 -5.64
CA GLY A 168 -16.26 4.65 -6.86
C GLY A 168 -15.60 6.03 -6.83
N ARG A 169 -14.56 6.23 -6.01
CA ARG A 169 -13.80 7.48 -6.01
C ARG A 169 -13.12 7.68 -7.36
N MET A 170 -13.19 8.89 -7.90
CA MET A 170 -12.43 9.23 -9.10
C MET A 170 -10.92 8.98 -8.86
N ILE A 171 -10.34 8.25 -9.81
CA ILE A 171 -8.91 7.95 -9.87
C ILE A 171 -8.35 8.73 -11.05
N LEU A 172 -7.30 9.51 -10.84
CA LEU A 172 -6.61 10.17 -11.96
C LEU A 172 -5.52 9.27 -12.51
N VAL A 173 -5.13 9.54 -13.75
CA VAL A 173 -4.18 8.73 -14.49
C VAL A 173 -2.74 9.21 -14.25
N ARG A 174 -1.79 8.28 -14.30
CA ARG A 174 -0.35 8.56 -14.50
C ARG A 174 0.15 7.71 -15.65
N SER A 175 1.30 8.10 -16.20
CA SER A 175 2.00 7.30 -17.20
C SER A 175 3.41 6.96 -16.72
N ALA A 176 3.89 5.80 -17.16
CA ALA A 176 5.25 5.33 -16.92
C ALA A 176 5.82 4.68 -18.16
N ARG A 177 7.16 4.63 -18.22
CA ARG A 177 7.88 3.93 -19.28
C ARG A 177 8.10 2.47 -18.90
N LEU A 178 7.80 1.56 -19.80
CA LEU A 178 8.13 0.13 -19.69
C LEU A 178 9.59 -0.12 -20.12
N ALA A 179 10.16 -1.28 -19.76
CA ALA A 179 11.48 -1.69 -20.25
C ALA A 179 11.59 -1.70 -21.78
N SER A 180 10.50 -1.97 -22.49
CA SER A 180 10.42 -1.91 -23.96
C SER A 180 10.55 -0.48 -24.52
N GLY A 181 10.54 0.55 -23.67
CA GLY A 181 10.51 1.95 -24.09
C GLY A 181 9.09 2.50 -24.31
N GLN A 182 8.08 1.63 -24.39
CA GLN A 182 6.67 2.03 -24.50
C GLN A 182 6.24 2.85 -23.28
N VAL A 183 5.43 3.89 -23.50
CA VAL A 183 4.76 4.65 -22.43
C VAL A 183 3.34 4.12 -22.29
N VAL A 184 2.97 3.74 -21.07
CA VAL A 184 1.62 3.25 -20.73
C VAL A 184 0.99 4.15 -19.68
N SER A 185 -0.33 4.29 -19.74
CA SER A 185 -1.14 5.05 -18.80
C SER A 185 -2.00 4.11 -17.95
N PHE A 186 -2.15 4.42 -16.67
CA PHE A 186 -2.88 3.57 -15.72
C PHE A 186 -3.53 4.40 -14.61
N PRO A 187 -4.58 3.87 -13.94
CA PRO A 187 -5.15 4.48 -12.75
C PRO A 187 -4.09 4.61 -11.66
N PHE A 188 -3.96 5.81 -11.09
CA PHE A 188 -3.01 6.09 -10.01
C PHE A 188 -3.73 6.70 -8.81
N PRO A 189 -3.48 6.21 -7.59
CA PRO A 189 -4.18 6.66 -6.39
C PRO A 189 -4.01 8.17 -6.13
N ASN A 190 -4.89 8.71 -5.30
CA ASN A 190 -4.72 10.03 -4.71
C ASN A 190 -3.61 10.00 -3.64
N CYS A 191 -3.24 11.14 -3.06
CA CYS A 191 -2.29 11.11 -1.94
C CYS A 191 -2.94 10.47 -0.70
N SER A 192 -2.14 9.93 0.20
CA SER A 192 -2.58 9.25 1.42
C SER A 192 -2.54 10.13 2.67
N ALA A 193 -2.23 11.42 2.54
CA ALA A 193 -1.94 12.30 3.68
C ALA A 193 -3.09 12.44 4.70
N ALA A 194 -4.34 12.23 4.27
CA ALA A 194 -5.51 12.30 5.15
C ALA A 194 -6.03 10.92 5.63
N PHE A 195 -5.34 9.83 5.32
CA PHE A 195 -5.79 8.47 5.67
C PHE A 195 -5.78 8.18 7.16
N GLY A 196 -5.00 8.92 7.95
CA GLY A 196 -5.01 8.81 9.41
C GLY A 196 -6.41 8.99 10.03
N ARG A 197 -7.34 9.67 9.32
CA ARG A 197 -8.74 9.81 9.75
C ARG A 197 -9.48 8.48 9.87
N LEU A 198 -9.10 7.47 9.09
CA LEU A 198 -9.76 6.17 9.14
C LEU A 198 -9.49 5.43 10.46
N ALA A 199 -8.43 5.77 11.18
CA ALA A 199 -8.07 5.11 12.43
C ALA A 199 -9.18 5.14 13.49
N TRP A 200 -10.05 6.17 13.47
CA TRP A 200 -11.17 6.33 14.41
C TRP A 200 -12.30 5.31 14.16
N GLU A 201 -12.42 4.81 12.93
CA GLU A 201 -13.44 3.82 12.54
C GLU A 201 -12.98 2.38 12.81
N LEU A 202 -11.67 2.16 12.99
CA LEU A 202 -11.07 0.82 13.06
C LEU A 202 -10.92 0.32 14.49
N ARG A 203 -12.06 0.13 15.17
CA ARG A 203 -12.12 -0.34 16.57
C ARG A 203 -11.58 -1.76 16.77
N GLY A 204 -11.51 -2.59 15.72
CA GLY A 204 -10.97 -3.96 15.75
C GLY A 204 -9.45 -4.07 15.58
N ALA A 205 -8.73 -2.96 15.52
CA ALA A 205 -7.28 -2.97 15.34
C ALA A 205 -6.54 -3.54 16.57
N ARG A 206 -5.81 -4.64 16.38
CA ARG A 206 -4.94 -5.25 17.40
C ARG A 206 -3.62 -4.50 17.40
N ARG A 207 -3.08 -4.16 18.58
CA ARG A 207 -1.85 -3.37 18.72
C ARG A 207 -0.91 -3.95 19.77
N VAL A 208 0.38 -3.93 19.46
CA VAL A 208 1.46 -4.27 20.39
C VAL A 208 2.61 -3.27 20.22
N LYS A 209 3.54 -3.26 21.17
CA LYS A 209 4.79 -2.52 21.06
C LYS A 209 5.95 -3.49 20.87
N VAL A 210 6.84 -3.19 19.93
CA VAL A 210 8.08 -3.93 19.66
C VAL A 210 9.22 -2.91 19.61
N GLY A 211 10.14 -2.95 20.56
CA GLY A 211 11.05 -1.84 20.81
C GLY A 211 10.29 -0.52 20.99
N ARG A 212 10.56 0.44 20.09
CA ARG A 212 9.86 1.74 20.06
C ARG A 212 8.65 1.78 19.12
N ALA A 213 8.50 0.79 18.22
CA ALA A 213 7.47 0.80 17.20
C ALA A 213 6.12 0.39 17.81
N GLN A 214 5.07 1.15 17.48
CA GLN A 214 3.71 0.64 17.57
C GLN A 214 3.47 -0.26 16.36
N VAL A 215 3.09 -1.51 16.63
CA VAL A 215 2.78 -2.50 15.61
C VAL A 215 1.30 -2.80 15.67
N GLN A 216 0.63 -2.74 14.52
CA GLN A 216 -0.82 -2.89 14.42
C GLN A 216 -1.22 -3.89 13.34
N ALA A 217 -2.13 -4.80 13.65
CA ALA A 217 -2.80 -5.66 12.68
C ALA A 217 -4.30 -5.32 12.62
N VAL A 218 -4.87 -5.27 11.42
CA VAL A 218 -6.30 -5.03 11.20
C VAL A 218 -6.78 -5.84 10.01
N ALA A 219 -7.94 -6.48 10.14
CA ALA A 219 -8.55 -7.22 9.04
C ALA A 219 -8.81 -6.30 7.85
N MET A 220 -8.44 -6.73 6.63
CA MET A 220 -8.62 -5.92 5.43
C MET A 220 -10.10 -5.61 5.18
N SER A 221 -11.01 -6.55 5.48
CA SER A 221 -12.45 -6.34 5.41
C SER A 221 -12.93 -5.15 6.24
N GLN A 222 -12.37 -4.93 7.43
CA GLN A 222 -12.69 -3.76 8.26
C GLN A 222 -12.17 -2.46 7.65
N VAL A 223 -10.96 -2.48 7.07
CA VAL A 223 -10.39 -1.30 6.39
C VAL A 223 -11.23 -0.90 5.19
N LEU A 224 -11.62 -1.87 4.36
CA LEU A 224 -12.44 -1.65 3.16
C LEU A 224 -13.83 -1.14 3.54
N ALA A 225 -14.52 -1.82 4.47
CA ALA A 225 -15.85 -1.43 4.94
C ALA A 225 -15.85 -0.02 5.56
N ALA A 226 -14.88 0.28 6.43
CA ALA A 226 -14.76 1.60 7.04
C ALA A 226 -14.49 2.69 5.98
N THR A 227 -13.67 2.39 4.98
CA THR A 227 -13.38 3.33 3.89
C THR A 227 -14.65 3.63 3.09
N GLN A 228 -15.36 2.60 2.64
CA GLN A 228 -16.58 2.76 1.85
C GLN A 228 -17.67 3.49 2.65
N HIS A 229 -17.85 3.13 3.92
CA HIS A 229 -18.80 3.79 4.82
C HIS A 229 -18.49 5.28 4.99
N LEU A 230 -17.23 5.61 5.32
CA LEU A 230 -16.80 7.00 5.50
C LEU A 230 -16.99 7.82 4.23
N LEU A 231 -16.72 7.26 3.06
CA LEU A 231 -16.87 7.96 1.78
C LEU A 231 -18.33 8.12 1.36
N ALA A 232 -19.22 7.20 1.77
CA ALA A 232 -20.66 7.34 1.55
C ALA A 232 -21.24 8.52 2.34
N LEU A 233 -20.82 8.70 3.60
CA LEU A 233 -21.27 9.81 4.46
C LEU A 233 -20.58 11.13 4.13
N HIS A 234 -19.28 11.05 3.82
CA HIS A 234 -18.43 12.21 3.58
C HIS A 234 -17.62 12.00 2.29
N PRO A 235 -18.18 12.30 1.12
CA PRO A 235 -17.53 12.04 -0.17
C PRO A 235 -16.16 12.69 -0.35
N THR A 236 -15.85 13.76 0.40
CA THR A 236 -14.53 14.41 0.36
C THR A 236 -13.58 13.98 1.49
N ALA A 237 -13.99 13.04 2.34
CA ALA A 237 -13.11 12.42 3.32
C ALA A 237 -11.92 11.73 2.62
N LEU A 238 -10.84 11.53 3.38
CA LEU A 238 -9.57 10.94 2.94
C LEU A 238 -8.81 11.73 1.85
N LEU A 239 -9.38 12.81 1.30
CA LEU A 239 -8.66 13.79 0.48
C LEU A 239 -7.96 14.82 1.36
N CYS A 240 -6.67 15.08 1.09
CA CYS A 240 -5.94 16.13 1.79
C CYS A 240 -6.45 17.53 1.41
N ARG A 241 -6.05 18.53 2.19
CA ARG A 241 -6.42 19.95 1.96
C ARG A 241 -5.28 20.78 1.36
N SER A 242 -4.14 20.17 1.02
CA SER A 242 -3.03 20.89 0.41
C SER A 242 -3.46 21.45 -0.95
N PRO A 243 -3.36 22.78 -1.19
CA PRO A 243 -3.84 23.40 -2.43
C PRO A 243 -3.16 22.87 -3.69
N SER A 244 -1.88 22.50 -3.60
CA SER A 244 -1.08 21.98 -4.71
C SER A 244 -1.25 20.48 -4.96
N CYS A 245 -2.02 19.79 -4.13
CA CYS A 245 -2.20 18.35 -4.27
C CYS A 245 -3.31 18.00 -5.27
N ARG A 246 -3.08 16.97 -6.09
CA ARG A 246 -4.08 16.37 -7.00
C ARG A 246 -5.39 15.96 -6.32
N CYS A 247 -5.39 15.77 -5.01
CA CYS A 247 -6.61 15.59 -4.22
C CYS A 247 -7.63 16.72 -4.43
N GLN A 248 -7.20 17.95 -4.77
CA GLN A 248 -8.14 19.05 -5.04
C GLN A 248 -8.92 18.85 -6.35
N THR A 249 -8.33 18.20 -7.35
CA THR A 249 -9.04 17.83 -8.59
C THR A 249 -10.17 16.86 -8.28
N VAL A 250 -9.87 15.80 -7.52
CA VAL A 250 -10.88 14.82 -7.09
C VAL A 250 -11.92 15.48 -6.18
N ARG A 251 -11.50 16.37 -5.27
CA ARG A 251 -12.44 17.11 -4.39
C ARG A 251 -13.46 17.91 -5.20
N ARG A 252 -13.00 18.69 -6.19
CA ARG A 252 -13.89 19.47 -7.07
C ARG A 252 -14.83 18.58 -7.86
N TRP A 253 -14.35 17.44 -8.37
CA TRP A 253 -15.18 16.49 -9.08
C TRP A 253 -16.29 15.91 -8.18
N VAL A 254 -15.92 15.46 -6.98
CA VAL A 254 -16.87 14.90 -6.01
C VAL A 254 -17.93 15.93 -5.62
N GLN A 255 -17.54 17.18 -5.38
CA GLN A 255 -18.47 18.25 -4.96
C GLN A 255 -19.43 18.68 -6.07
N ARG A 256 -19.08 18.47 -7.34
CA ARG A 256 -19.94 18.80 -8.49
C ARG A 256 -20.92 17.69 -8.86
N ARG A 257 -20.75 16.48 -8.32
CA ARG A 257 -21.72 15.41 -8.51
C ARG A 257 -22.93 15.67 -7.61
N PRO A 258 -24.16 15.62 -8.15
CA PRO A 258 -25.34 15.43 -7.31
C PRO A 258 -25.09 14.20 -6.43
N LEU A 259 -25.57 14.21 -5.18
CA LEU A 259 -25.61 13.02 -4.33
C LEU A 259 -26.57 12.01 -4.99
N ALA A 260 -26.09 11.28 -6.00
CA ALA A 260 -26.85 10.23 -6.65
C ALA A 260 -26.84 9.01 -5.73
N ALA A 261 -28.01 8.70 -5.17
CA ALA A 261 -28.28 7.44 -4.53
C ALA A 261 -27.90 6.28 -5.47
N GLY A 262 -27.05 5.37 -5.00
CA GLY A 262 -26.88 4.04 -5.57
C GLY A 262 -26.10 3.95 -6.89
N LEU A 263 -24.95 3.27 -6.81
CA LEU A 263 -24.38 2.36 -7.81
C LEU A 263 -24.81 2.54 -9.28
N ALA A 264 -23.94 3.20 -10.06
CA ALA A 264 -23.49 2.80 -11.40
C ALA A 264 -23.00 4.05 -12.17
N ALA A 265 -21.77 4.02 -12.68
CA ALA A 265 -21.40 4.54 -14.00
C ALA A 265 -19.88 4.63 -14.12
N GLY A 266 -19.36 3.96 -15.17
CA GLY A 266 -17.96 3.91 -15.54
C GLY A 266 -17.37 5.26 -15.94
N ALA A 267 -16.05 5.26 -16.07
CA ALA A 267 -15.26 6.41 -16.47
C ALA A 267 -15.69 6.94 -17.86
N PRO A 268 -15.78 8.26 -18.05
CA PRO A 268 -15.98 8.82 -19.38
C PRO A 268 -14.71 8.63 -20.22
N SER A 269 -14.88 8.11 -21.44
CA SER A 269 -13.84 8.11 -22.45
C SER A 269 -13.67 9.51 -23.03
N GLU A 270 -12.43 9.97 -23.13
CA GLU A 270 -12.08 11.18 -23.87
C GLU A 270 -12.19 10.89 -25.36
N LYS A 271 -13.26 11.37 -25.99
CA LYS A 271 -13.27 11.70 -27.43
C LYS A 271 -13.71 13.15 -27.56
N GLY A 272 -12.90 13.96 -28.21
CA GLY A 272 -13.28 15.30 -28.64
C GLY A 272 -12.11 16.14 -29.14
N ALA A 273 -11.79 15.98 -30.42
CA ALA A 273 -11.40 16.98 -31.43
C ALA A 273 -10.50 16.34 -32.48
#